data_AF-A0A1C5K5A4-F1
#
_entry.id   AF-A0A1C5K5A4-F1
#
_cell.length_a   1.000
_cell.length_b   1.000
_cell.length_c   1.000
_cell.angle_alpha   90.00
_cell.angle_beta   90.00
_cell.angle_gamma   90.00
#
_symmetry.space_group_name_H-M   'P 1'
#
loop_
_entity.id
_entity.type
_entity.pdbx_description
1 polymer ?
#
loop_
_entity_poly.entity_id
_entity_poly.type
_entity_poly.pdbx_seq_one_letter_code
_entity_poly.pdbx_strand_id
1 'polypeptide(L)'
;MSDAATMAAAGSTIGVRASGGRAPRRDEIEDFLYAEASLLDTHQYREWFSLCTDDVVYWVPAGGQAPDPEDQVSLIYDSCVRLDRRIERLAGDWVFSQDPYTQMSRAVTNVQPGLGSSTWVPDAAAGDFPVRCRFEVTELRRHHHVQWVGTAEYRLRANDPAADDPLRRFRISYKKVTLINRNEELPVIAFIL
;
A
#
# COMPACT_ATOMS: atom_id res chain seq x y z
N MET A 1 -44.70 -4.86 -19.27
CA MET A 1 -44.51 -3.40 -19.17
C MET A 1 -44.22 -3.10 -17.70
N SER A 2 -43.03 -2.79 -17.22
CA SER A 2 -41.69 -2.52 -17.78
C SER A 2 -40.73 -2.71 -16.59
N ASP A 3 -40.05 -3.85 -16.52
CA ASP A 3 -38.60 -4.03 -16.74
C ASP A 3 -37.70 -3.73 -15.52
N ALA A 4 -37.40 -4.79 -14.77
CA ALA A 4 -36.39 -4.88 -13.72
C ALA A 4 -35.03 -5.34 -14.30
N ALA A 5 -34.61 -4.71 -15.39
CA ALA A 5 -33.34 -4.95 -16.05
C ALA A 5 -32.69 -3.59 -16.34
N THR A 6 -31.66 -3.24 -15.57
CA THR A 6 -30.48 -2.43 -15.95
C THR A 6 -29.82 -1.89 -14.68
N MET A 7 -28.91 -2.68 -14.10
CA MET A 7 -27.77 -2.14 -13.34
C MET A 7 -26.62 -3.15 -13.41
N ALA A 8 -26.27 -3.51 -14.64
CA ALA A 8 -24.99 -4.11 -14.99
C ALA A 8 -24.16 -3.03 -15.71
N ALA A 9 -22.84 -3.09 -15.48
CA ALA A 9 -21.78 -2.31 -16.13
C ALA A 9 -21.45 -0.92 -15.53
N ALA A 10 -20.45 -0.93 -14.66
CA ALA A 10 -19.40 0.11 -14.65
C ALA A 10 -18.08 -0.45 -14.05
N GLY A 11 -17.67 -1.65 -14.48
CA GLY A 11 -16.29 -2.08 -14.35
C GLY A 11 -15.47 -1.45 -15.47
N SER A 12 -15.23 -0.14 -15.41
CA SER A 12 -14.36 0.52 -16.38
C SER A 12 -12.91 0.19 -16.03
N THR A 13 -12.40 -0.88 -16.62
CA THR A 13 -10.97 -1.18 -16.69
C THR A 13 -10.32 -0.08 -17.52
N ILE A 14 -9.95 1.04 -16.89
CA ILE A 14 -9.07 2.03 -17.51
C ILE A 14 -7.69 1.38 -17.58
N GLY A 15 -7.47 0.62 -18.65
CA GLY A 15 -6.15 0.15 -19.03
C GLY A 15 -5.31 1.36 -19.40
N VAL A 16 -4.55 1.88 -18.44
CA VAL A 16 -3.47 2.82 -18.70
C VAL A 16 -2.46 2.09 -19.57
N ARG A 17 -2.44 2.41 -20.87
CA ARG A 17 -1.34 2.02 -21.75
C ARG A 17 -0.14 2.87 -21.37
N ALA A 18 0.84 2.25 -20.72
CA ALA A 18 2.15 2.84 -20.50
C ALA A 18 2.77 3.24 -21.85
N SER A 19 3.20 4.49 -21.98
CA SER A 19 3.99 4.96 -23.11
C SER A 19 5.41 4.38 -23.02
N GLY A 20 5.85 3.70 -24.08
CA GLY A 20 7.26 3.40 -24.39
C GLY A 20 7.96 2.26 -23.65
N GLY A 21 7.45 1.78 -22.51
CA GLY A 21 8.04 0.68 -21.74
C GLY A 21 7.24 -0.62 -21.80
N ARG A 22 7.92 -1.77 -21.68
CA ARG A 22 7.25 -3.06 -21.46
C ARG A 22 6.48 -3.00 -20.14
N ALA A 23 5.20 -3.40 -20.15
CA ALA A 23 4.43 -3.57 -18.92
C ALA A 23 5.11 -4.60 -17.99
N PRO A 24 5.28 -4.29 -16.68
CA PRO A 24 5.90 -5.22 -15.75
C PRO A 24 5.16 -6.56 -15.71
N ARG A 25 5.90 -7.66 -15.57
CA ARG A 25 5.27 -8.96 -15.40
C ARG A 25 4.78 -9.13 -13.97
N ARG A 26 3.82 -10.05 -13.80
CA ARG A 26 3.26 -10.38 -12.49
C ARG A 26 4.31 -10.90 -11.52
N ASP A 27 5.21 -11.78 -11.96
CA ASP A 27 6.32 -12.33 -11.16
C ASP A 27 7.25 -11.21 -10.64
N GLU A 28 7.59 -10.24 -11.50
CA GLU A 28 8.44 -9.11 -11.11
C GLU A 28 7.79 -8.24 -10.02
N ILE A 29 6.47 -8.05 -10.11
CA ILE A 29 5.67 -7.31 -9.12
C ILE A 29 5.55 -8.11 -7.83
N GLU A 30 5.28 -9.41 -7.91
CA GLU A 30 5.19 -10.31 -6.76
C GLU A 30 6.50 -10.32 -5.97
N ASP A 31 7.64 -10.52 -6.64
CA ASP A 31 8.97 -10.47 -6.01
C ASP A 31 9.23 -9.14 -5.29
N PHE A 32 8.87 -8.01 -5.91
CA PHE A 32 9.00 -6.69 -5.31
C PHE A 32 8.14 -6.55 -4.04
N LEU A 33 6.86 -6.94 -4.10
CA LEU A 33 5.94 -6.83 -2.97
C LEU A 33 6.33 -7.78 -1.82
N TYR A 34 6.89 -8.95 -2.12
CA TYR A 34 7.41 -9.86 -1.11
C TYR A 34 8.66 -9.33 -0.41
N ALA A 35 9.57 -8.72 -1.18
CA ALA A 35 10.73 -8.05 -0.63
C ALA A 35 10.35 -6.82 0.21
N GLU A 36 9.40 -6.00 -0.25
CA GLU A 36 8.82 -4.89 0.52
C GLU A 36 8.25 -5.38 1.86
N ALA A 37 7.42 -6.43 1.83
CA ALA A 37 6.83 -7.02 3.03
C ALA A 37 7.90 -7.49 4.03
N SER A 38 8.99 -8.08 3.52
CA SER A 38 10.12 -8.55 4.33
C SER A 38 10.85 -7.40 5.04
N LEU A 39 11.04 -6.26 4.36
CA LEU A 39 11.60 -5.05 5.00
C LEU A 39 10.70 -4.55 6.14
N LEU A 40 9.38 -4.57 5.92
CA LEU A 40 8.43 -4.10 6.93
C LEU A 40 8.31 -5.07 8.12
N ASP A 41 8.37 -6.38 7.89
CA ASP A 41 8.39 -7.40 8.96
C ASP A 41 9.65 -7.30 9.82
N THR A 42 10.77 -6.87 9.22
CA THR A 42 12.06 -6.69 9.91
C THR A 42 12.32 -5.26 10.40
N HIS A 43 11.31 -4.40 10.35
CA HIS A 43 11.36 -2.99 10.79
C HIS A 43 12.42 -2.13 10.07
N GLN A 44 12.82 -2.50 8.85
CA GLN A 44 13.77 -1.77 8.02
C GLN A 44 13.12 -0.57 7.34
N TYR A 45 12.53 0.32 8.14
CA TYR A 45 11.69 1.43 7.68
C TYR A 45 12.43 2.46 6.82
N ARG A 46 13.72 2.70 7.08
CA ARG A 46 14.55 3.61 6.27
C ARG A 46 14.80 3.06 4.88
N GLU A 47 15.06 1.76 4.78
CA GLU A 47 15.22 1.09 3.49
C GLU A 47 13.89 1.04 2.74
N TRP A 48 12.79 0.70 3.42
CA TRP A 48 11.45 0.77 2.83
C TRP A 48 11.12 2.17 2.31
N PHE A 49 11.45 3.23 3.07
CA PHE A 49 11.22 4.61 2.64
C PHE A 49 12.03 5.00 1.40
N SER A 50 13.22 4.40 1.19
CA SER A 50 14.01 4.61 -0.03
C SER A 50 13.33 4.10 -1.30
N LEU A 51 12.36 3.17 -1.15
CA LEU A 51 11.53 2.70 -2.26
C LEU A 51 10.48 3.74 -2.66
N CYS A 52 10.09 4.66 -1.78
CA CYS A 52 9.09 5.66 -2.10
C CYS A 52 9.64 6.72 -3.06
N THR A 53 8.82 7.24 -3.96
CA THR A 53 9.16 8.41 -4.77
C THR A 53 9.02 9.71 -3.99
N ASP A 54 9.61 10.79 -4.50
CA ASP A 54 9.61 12.09 -3.81
C ASP A 54 8.19 12.72 -3.78
N ASP A 55 7.33 12.28 -4.70
CA ASP A 55 5.90 12.61 -4.82
C ASP A 55 4.98 11.56 -4.19
N VAL A 56 5.49 10.66 -3.33
CA VAL A 56 4.69 9.56 -2.77
C VAL A 56 3.49 10.06 -1.96
N VAL A 57 2.37 9.37 -2.12
CA VAL A 57 1.19 9.48 -1.25
C VAL A 57 0.93 8.14 -0.56
N TYR A 58 0.98 8.15 0.77
CA TYR A 58 0.63 7.01 1.62
C TYR A 58 -0.69 7.27 2.34
N TRP A 59 -1.68 6.41 2.10
CA TRP A 59 -3.05 6.65 2.52
C TRP A 59 -3.72 5.43 3.16
N VAL A 60 -4.31 5.62 4.33
CA VAL A 60 -5.14 4.66 5.04
C VAL A 60 -6.46 5.37 5.37
N PRO A 61 -7.53 5.18 4.57
CA PRO A 61 -8.81 5.83 4.81
C PRO A 61 -9.53 5.27 6.05
N ALA A 62 -10.28 6.13 6.74
CA ALA A 62 -11.39 5.69 7.59
C ALA A 62 -12.70 5.73 6.75
N GLY A 63 -13.80 5.21 7.26
CA GLY A 63 -15.13 5.47 6.69
C GLY A 63 -15.64 4.48 5.63
N GLY A 64 -16.74 4.86 4.98
CA GLY A 64 -17.63 4.00 4.18
C GLY A 64 -17.11 3.56 2.81
N GLN A 65 -18.04 3.19 1.92
CA GLN A 65 -17.72 2.83 0.53
C GLN A 65 -17.25 4.08 -0.22
N ALA A 66 -16.18 3.95 -1.01
CA ALA A 66 -15.61 5.02 -1.80
C ALA A 66 -15.14 6.25 -0.98
N PRO A 67 -14.10 6.10 -0.12
CA PRO A 67 -13.54 7.25 0.58
C PRO A 67 -12.82 8.20 -0.38
N ASP A 68 -12.96 9.49 -0.11
CA ASP A 68 -12.22 10.59 -0.73
C ASP A 68 -11.45 11.29 0.40
N PRO A 69 -10.11 11.44 0.33
CA PRO A 69 -9.34 12.06 1.40
C PRO A 69 -9.60 13.56 1.56
N GLU A 70 -10.22 14.22 0.57
CA GLU A 70 -10.59 15.64 0.65
C GLU A 70 -11.89 15.83 1.45
N ASP A 71 -12.80 14.85 1.39
CA ASP A 71 -14.12 14.92 2.02
C ASP A 71 -14.29 14.01 3.24
N GLN A 72 -13.39 13.04 3.45
CA GLN A 72 -13.52 12.02 4.49
C GLN A 72 -12.25 11.91 5.34
N VAL A 73 -12.47 11.63 6.63
CA VAL A 73 -11.40 11.41 7.60
C VAL A 73 -10.55 10.21 7.18
N SER A 74 -9.23 10.37 7.30
CA SER A 74 -8.26 9.30 7.08
C SER A 74 -7.58 8.92 8.39
N LEU A 75 -7.33 7.62 8.59
CA LEU A 75 -6.49 7.13 9.69
C LEU A 75 -5.05 7.61 9.49
N ILE A 76 -4.56 7.55 8.25
CA ILE A 76 -3.27 8.08 7.83
C ILE A 76 -3.44 8.70 6.45
N TYR A 77 -2.95 9.92 6.26
CA TYR A 77 -2.82 10.53 4.94
C TYR A 77 -1.54 11.36 4.94
N ASP A 78 -0.46 10.75 4.46
CA ASP A 78 0.88 11.29 4.54
C ASP A 78 1.46 11.50 3.13
N SER A 79 1.92 12.72 2.87
CA SER A 79 2.83 13.05 1.76
C SER A 79 4.25 12.57 2.08
N CYS A 80 5.15 12.55 1.11
CA CYS A 80 6.57 12.20 1.29
C CYS A 80 7.19 12.83 2.56
N VAL A 81 7.05 14.14 2.78
CA VAL A 81 7.60 14.84 3.96
C VAL A 81 6.97 14.36 5.28
N ARG A 82 5.66 14.08 5.28
CA ARG A 82 4.98 13.58 6.49
C ARG A 82 5.34 12.12 6.77
N LEU A 83 5.51 11.34 5.70
CA LEU A 83 5.93 9.96 5.75
C LEU A 83 7.36 9.85 6.29
N ASP A 84 8.29 10.69 5.84
CA ASP A 84 9.67 10.73 6.38
C ASP A 84 9.67 10.97 7.89
N ARG A 85 8.92 11.97 8.38
CA ARG A 85 8.76 12.24 9.83
C ARG A 85 8.15 11.06 10.58
N ARG A 86 7.26 10.29 9.94
CA ARG A 86 6.73 9.05 10.54
C ARG A 86 7.84 8.01 10.64
N ILE A 87 8.63 7.82 9.59
CA ILE A 87 9.75 6.88 9.56
C ILE A 87 10.81 7.27 10.59
N GLU A 88 11.12 8.56 10.77
CA GLU A 88 11.98 9.06 11.85
C GLU A 88 11.50 8.62 13.24
N ARG A 89 10.19 8.75 13.52
CA ARG A 89 9.62 8.31 14.80
C ARG A 89 9.64 6.80 14.97
N LEU A 90 9.44 6.04 13.89
CA LEU A 90 9.46 4.57 13.94
C LEU A 90 10.88 4.00 14.06
N ALA A 91 11.87 4.70 13.50
CA ALA A 91 13.28 4.27 13.48
C ALA A 91 14.15 4.84 14.61
N GLY A 92 13.64 5.82 15.37
CA GLY A 92 14.44 6.51 16.40
C GLY A 92 14.81 5.61 17.60
N ASP A 93 16.03 5.81 18.11
CA ASP A 93 16.67 5.01 19.19
C ASP A 93 16.01 5.08 20.59
N TRP A 94 14.89 5.79 20.76
CA TRP A 94 14.23 6.00 22.06
C TRP A 94 13.27 4.87 22.46
N VAL A 95 13.51 3.68 21.94
CA VAL A 95 12.57 2.57 21.98
C VAL A 95 12.94 1.59 23.11
N PHE A 96 13.15 2.10 24.31
CA PHE A 96 13.05 1.26 25.52
C PHE A 96 11.61 0.71 25.73
N SER A 97 10.64 1.19 24.94
CA SER A 97 9.22 0.80 24.98
C SER A 97 8.83 -0.30 23.99
N GLN A 98 9.67 -0.68 23.02
CA GLN A 98 9.45 -1.89 22.19
C GLN A 98 10.35 -3.04 22.65
N ASP A 99 10.55 -3.15 23.97
CA ASP A 99 10.97 -4.41 24.59
C ASP A 99 9.71 -5.08 25.19
N PRO A 100 9.26 -6.24 24.67
CA PRO A 100 9.77 -6.95 23.49
C PRO A 100 9.35 -6.28 22.17
N TYR A 101 10.15 -6.48 21.11
CA TYR A 101 9.86 -5.97 19.78
C TYR A 101 8.54 -6.55 19.28
N THR A 102 7.72 -5.73 18.62
CA THR A 102 6.57 -6.21 17.88
C THR A 102 7.03 -7.25 16.86
N GLN A 103 6.45 -8.44 16.91
CA GLN A 103 6.67 -9.45 15.89
C GLN A 103 5.58 -9.29 14.84
N MET A 104 5.99 -9.29 13.57
CA MET A 104 5.08 -9.17 12.45
C MET A 104 5.29 -10.28 11.43
N SER A 105 4.19 -10.68 10.80
CA SER A 105 4.20 -11.57 9.64
C SER A 105 3.20 -11.05 8.62
N ARG A 106 3.67 -10.70 7.42
CA ARG A 106 2.86 -10.19 6.32
C ARG A 106 2.67 -11.24 5.23
N ALA A 107 1.43 -11.60 4.96
CA ALA A 107 1.05 -12.37 3.79
C ALA A 107 0.51 -11.44 2.70
N VAL A 108 1.20 -11.36 1.56
CA VAL A 108 0.73 -10.66 0.36
C VAL A 108 0.14 -11.69 -0.61
N THR A 109 -1.12 -11.52 -0.96
CA THR A 109 -1.86 -12.48 -1.80
C THR A 109 -2.67 -11.77 -2.88
N ASN A 110 -3.17 -12.54 -3.84
CA ASN A 110 -4.06 -12.04 -4.89
C ASN A 110 -3.52 -10.79 -5.61
N VAL A 111 -2.25 -10.84 -6.02
CA VAL A 111 -1.61 -9.74 -6.77
C VAL A 111 -2.28 -9.62 -8.15
N GLN A 112 -2.78 -8.42 -8.44
CA GLN A 112 -3.56 -8.06 -9.61
C GLN A 112 -2.92 -6.84 -10.30
N PRO A 113 -1.98 -7.09 -11.24
CA PRO A 113 -1.41 -6.05 -12.10
C PRO A 113 -2.48 -5.35 -12.94
N GLY A 114 -2.36 -4.04 -13.15
CA GLY A 114 -3.27 -3.25 -13.98
C GLY A 114 -4.57 -2.81 -13.29
N LEU A 115 -4.77 -3.18 -12.02
CA LEU A 115 -5.95 -2.81 -11.25
C LEU A 115 -5.59 -1.72 -10.22
N GLY A 116 -6.15 -0.52 -10.39
CA GLY A 116 -5.93 0.63 -9.49
C GLY A 116 -7.16 0.98 -8.65
N SER A 117 -7.04 2.06 -7.87
CA SER A 117 -8.13 2.62 -7.06
C SER A 117 -9.35 2.94 -7.92
N SER A 118 -10.52 2.47 -7.47
CA SER A 118 -11.81 2.68 -8.16
C SER A 118 -12.54 3.94 -7.70
N THR A 119 -11.93 4.76 -6.84
CA THR A 119 -12.62 5.90 -6.22
C THR A 119 -11.83 7.19 -6.39
N TRP A 120 -10.80 7.38 -5.58
CA TRP A 120 -9.96 8.57 -5.58
C TRP A 120 -8.53 8.12 -5.86
N VAL A 121 -7.89 8.83 -6.78
CA VAL A 121 -6.51 8.59 -7.14
C VAL A 121 -5.89 9.95 -7.49
N PRO A 122 -4.72 10.31 -6.93
CA PRO A 122 -4.03 11.52 -7.35
C PRO A 122 -3.74 11.49 -8.86
N ASP A 123 -3.44 12.62 -9.47
CA ASP A 123 -2.92 12.62 -10.83
C ASP A 123 -1.68 11.71 -10.92
N ALA A 124 -1.72 10.75 -11.85
CA ALA A 124 -0.61 9.84 -12.07
C ALA A 124 0.39 10.49 -13.01
N ALA A 125 1.67 10.44 -12.64
CA ALA A 125 2.73 10.70 -13.61
C ALA A 125 2.64 9.67 -14.76
N ALA A 126 2.97 10.10 -15.98
CA ALA A 126 3.03 9.19 -17.12
C ALA A 126 4.06 8.07 -16.84
N GLY A 127 3.60 6.82 -16.86
CA GLY A 127 4.44 5.64 -16.64
C GLY A 127 4.23 4.92 -15.30
N ASP A 128 3.43 5.45 -14.39
CA ASP A 128 3.08 4.76 -13.15
C ASP A 128 2.13 3.58 -13.42
N PHE A 129 2.47 2.40 -12.91
CA PHE A 129 1.74 1.16 -13.16
C PHE A 129 0.88 0.76 -11.95
N PRO A 130 -0.46 0.63 -12.08
CA PRO A 130 -1.32 0.30 -10.96
C PRO A 130 -1.25 -1.19 -10.61
N VAL A 131 -1.23 -1.49 -9.32
CA VAL A 131 -1.28 -2.86 -8.77
C VAL A 131 -2.22 -2.90 -7.59
N ARG A 132 -3.04 -3.95 -7.50
CA ARG A 132 -3.82 -4.25 -6.30
C ARG A 132 -3.39 -5.60 -5.73
N CYS A 133 -3.38 -5.74 -4.41
CA CYS A 133 -3.25 -7.03 -3.75
C CYS A 133 -4.11 -7.09 -2.49
N ARG A 134 -4.28 -8.29 -1.95
CA ARG A 134 -4.77 -8.52 -0.60
C ARG A 134 -3.58 -8.67 0.33
N PHE A 135 -3.76 -8.25 1.57
CA PHE A 135 -2.77 -8.47 2.60
C PHE A 135 -3.43 -8.92 3.90
N GLU A 136 -2.67 -9.69 4.66
CA GLU A 136 -2.93 -10.01 6.05
C GLU A 136 -1.63 -9.78 6.83
N VAL A 137 -1.68 -8.92 7.83
CA VAL A 137 -0.58 -8.73 8.79
C VAL A 137 -1.01 -9.27 10.13
N THR A 138 -0.23 -10.20 10.65
CA THR A 138 -0.32 -10.59 12.05
C THR A 138 0.67 -9.75 12.85
N GLU A 139 0.17 -9.02 13.85
CA GLU A 139 0.96 -8.31 14.84
C GLU A 139 0.89 -9.04 16.18
N LEU A 140 2.05 -9.37 16.76
CA LEU A 140 2.15 -9.94 18.10
C LEU A 140 3.01 -9.04 18.98
N ARG A 141 2.43 -8.55 20.07
CA ARG A 141 3.14 -7.78 21.10
C ARG A 141 2.58 -8.08 22.48
N ARG A 142 3.47 -8.48 23.42
CA ARG A 142 3.11 -8.74 24.84
C ARG A 142 1.85 -9.62 24.99
N HIS A 143 1.77 -10.72 24.24
CA HIS A 143 0.64 -11.67 24.19
C HIS A 143 -0.65 -11.17 23.52
N HIS A 144 -0.68 -9.91 23.06
CA HIS A 144 -1.78 -9.42 22.24
C HIS A 144 -1.50 -9.73 20.78
N HIS A 145 -2.46 -10.41 20.16
CA HIS A 145 -2.45 -10.76 18.74
C HIS A 145 -3.50 -9.90 18.02
N VAL A 146 -3.09 -9.15 17.01
CA VAL A 146 -3.96 -8.31 16.19
C VAL A 146 -3.75 -8.67 14.73
N GLN A 147 -4.85 -8.87 14.01
CA GLN A 147 -4.83 -9.06 12.57
C GLN A 147 -5.23 -7.78 11.86
N TRP A 148 -4.41 -7.39 10.89
CA TRP A 148 -4.67 -6.28 9.99
C TRP A 148 -4.92 -6.86 8.61
N VAL A 149 -6.17 -6.85 8.18
CA VAL A 149 -6.59 -7.49 6.93
C VAL A 149 -7.19 -6.45 6.01
N GLY A 150 -6.83 -6.49 4.73
CA GLY A 150 -7.32 -5.51 3.79
C GLY A 150 -6.90 -5.68 2.35
N THR A 151 -7.06 -4.58 1.64
CA THR A 151 -6.57 -4.40 0.26
C THR A 151 -5.49 -3.35 0.27
N ALA A 152 -4.37 -3.63 -0.39
CA ALA A 152 -3.37 -2.64 -0.71
C ALA A 152 -3.41 -2.32 -2.20
N GLU A 153 -3.40 -1.03 -2.53
CA GLU A 153 -3.41 -0.51 -3.88
C GLU A 153 -2.19 0.37 -4.09
N TYR A 154 -1.38 0.02 -5.07
CA TYR A 154 -0.11 0.65 -5.38
C TYR A 154 -0.17 1.36 -6.72
N ARG A 155 0.69 2.36 -6.87
CA ARG A 155 1.26 2.73 -8.16
C ARG A 155 2.77 2.54 -8.09
N LEU A 156 3.27 1.73 -9.01
CA LEU A 156 4.68 1.39 -9.12
C LEU A 156 5.27 2.14 -10.32
N ARG A 157 6.30 2.94 -10.05
CA ARG A 157 7.09 3.62 -11.07
C ARG A 157 8.30 2.75 -11.40
N ALA A 158 8.55 2.48 -12.68
CA ALA A 158 9.75 1.78 -13.09
C ALA A 158 11.01 2.55 -12.65
N ASN A 159 12.02 1.84 -12.16
CA ASN A 159 13.29 2.42 -11.72
C ASN A 159 14.48 1.77 -12.43
N ASP A 160 14.74 0.49 -12.15
CA ASP A 160 15.77 -0.32 -12.81
C ASP A 160 15.21 -1.70 -13.19
N PRO A 161 14.44 -1.82 -14.30
CA PRO A 161 13.72 -3.05 -14.65
C PRO A 161 14.61 -4.27 -14.88
N ALA A 162 15.91 -4.06 -15.11
CA ALA A 162 16.89 -5.13 -15.33
C ALA A 162 17.64 -5.53 -14.05
N ALA A 163 17.36 -4.89 -12.91
CA ALA A 163 18.02 -5.22 -11.65
C ALA A 163 17.69 -6.65 -11.19
N ASP A 164 18.73 -7.37 -10.76
CA ASP A 164 18.57 -8.69 -10.13
C ASP A 164 17.80 -8.57 -8.81
N ASP A 165 18.12 -7.55 -8.01
CA ASP A 165 17.41 -7.21 -6.78
C ASP A 165 16.00 -6.66 -7.10
N PRO A 166 14.93 -7.35 -6.67
CA PRO A 166 13.57 -6.91 -6.96
C PRO A 166 13.25 -5.52 -6.40
N LEU A 167 13.82 -5.13 -5.26
CA LEU A 167 13.56 -3.82 -4.61
C LEU A 167 13.99 -2.64 -5.49
N ARG A 168 14.98 -2.84 -6.36
CA ARG A 168 15.48 -1.80 -7.26
C ARG A 168 14.65 -1.63 -8.53
N ARG A 169 13.79 -2.59 -8.86
CA ARG A 169 13.01 -2.58 -10.11
C ARG A 169 11.96 -1.48 -10.14
N PHE A 170 11.39 -1.14 -8.98
CA PHE A 170 10.30 -0.20 -8.86
C PHE A 170 10.52 0.80 -7.72
N ARG A 171 9.88 1.97 -7.83
CA ARG A 171 9.60 2.87 -6.70
C ARG A 171 8.10 3.01 -6.49
N ILE A 172 7.69 3.28 -5.26
CA ILE A 172 6.28 3.43 -4.86
C ILE A 172 5.91 4.91 -4.94
N SER A 173 5.05 5.29 -5.89
CA SER A 173 4.51 6.65 -5.97
C SER A 173 3.17 6.80 -5.25
N TYR A 174 2.50 5.69 -4.98
CA TYR A 174 1.24 5.70 -4.25
C TYR A 174 1.07 4.35 -3.55
N LYS A 175 0.62 4.38 -2.29
CA LYS A 175 0.19 3.20 -1.56
C LYS A 175 -1.05 3.55 -0.73
N LYS A 176 -2.17 2.92 -1.05
CA LYS A 176 -3.41 2.99 -0.29
C LYS A 176 -3.69 1.66 0.39
N VAL A 177 -3.97 1.69 1.68
CA VAL A 177 -4.29 0.51 2.49
C VAL A 177 -5.71 0.64 3.02
N THR A 178 -6.61 -0.21 2.53
CA THR A 178 -8.00 -0.22 2.96
C THR A 178 -8.25 -1.42 3.88
N LEU A 179 -8.33 -1.15 5.19
CA LEU A 179 -8.67 -2.17 6.20
C LEU A 179 -10.15 -2.56 6.11
N ILE A 180 -10.44 -3.84 6.38
CA ILE A 180 -11.82 -4.36 6.41
C ILE A 180 -12.62 -3.81 7.59
N ASN A 181 -11.96 -3.59 8.72
CA ASN A 181 -12.53 -3.09 9.98
C ASN A 181 -12.28 -1.60 10.19
N ARG A 182 -12.01 -0.83 9.12
CA ARG A 182 -11.73 0.63 9.22
C ARG A 182 -12.85 1.49 9.80
N ASN A 183 -14.04 0.91 10.02
CA ASN A 183 -15.21 1.55 10.64
C ASN A 183 -15.47 1.05 12.06
N GLU A 184 -14.60 0.20 12.58
CA GLU A 184 -14.66 -0.34 13.93
C GLU A 184 -13.55 0.27 14.79
N GLU A 185 -13.52 -0.08 16.06
CA GLU A 185 -12.39 0.26 16.93
C GLU A 185 -11.11 -0.40 16.39
N LEU A 186 -10.09 0.44 16.17
CA LEU A 186 -8.77 0.00 15.74
C LEU A 186 -7.75 0.21 16.86
N PRO A 187 -6.88 -0.78 17.11
CA PRO A 187 -5.67 -0.54 17.89
C PRO A 187 -4.81 0.56 17.24
N VAL A 188 -3.82 1.04 17.99
CA VAL A 188 -2.86 2.02 17.45
C VAL A 188 -2.04 1.39 16.34
N ILE A 189 -2.08 1.97 15.14
CA ILE A 189 -1.21 1.59 14.02
C ILE A 189 0.19 2.16 14.26
N ALA A 190 1.06 1.35 14.88
CA ALA A 190 2.43 1.72 15.27
C ALA A 190 3.52 1.24 14.28
N PHE A 191 3.15 0.98 13.02
CA PHE A 191 4.03 0.49 11.97
C PHE A 191 3.49 0.90 10.59
N ILE A 192 4.18 0.50 9.51
CA ILE A 192 3.73 0.72 8.13
C ILE A 192 2.93 -0.51 7.65
N LEU A 193 1.68 -0.29 7.28
CA LEU A 193 0.82 -1.26 6.59
C LEU A 193 1.20 -1.35 5.11
#